data_AF-A0A7X6YDF9-F1
#
_entry.id   AF-A0A7X6YDF9-F1
#
_cell.length_a   1.000
_cell.length_b   1.000
_cell.length_c   1.000
_cell.angle_alpha   90.00
_cell.angle_beta   90.00
_cell.angle_gamma   90.00
#
_symmetry.space_group_name_H-M   'P 1'
#
loop_
_entity.id
_entity.type
_entity.pdbx_description
1 polymer ?
#
loop_
_entity_poly.entity_id
_entity_poly.type
_entity_poly.pdbx_seq_one_letter_code
_entity_poly.pdbx_strand_id
1 'polypeptide(L)'
;MSAAGGSPRARQVKEGQKRSVFYRVQVYVVLAAMALLSGCAERAKTPAGESLDRFYTVRRGGFNVAFRLEGQLDAISSQQLRFDGKRGHGQLKLVELVPDRTTVVSNDVIFKLSDEWFVEQEKDLT
;
A
#
# COMPACT_ATOMS: atom_id res chain seq x y z
N MET A 1 -58.42 53.43 71.17
CA MET A 1 -57.19 53.33 70.36
C MET A 1 -56.65 51.91 70.57
N SER A 2 -56.99 50.96 69.68
CA SER A 2 -56.12 50.39 68.61
C SER A 2 -54.89 49.65 69.17
N ALA A 3 -54.53 48.40 68.85
CA ALA A 3 -55.07 47.32 68.04
C ALA A 3 -54.31 46.01 68.36
N ALA A 4 -54.90 44.88 67.95
CA ALA A 4 -54.26 43.65 67.44
C ALA A 4 -53.53 42.69 68.42
N GLY A 5 -54.19 41.55 68.67
CA GLY A 5 -53.57 40.32 69.17
C GLY A 5 -52.67 39.64 68.13
N GLY A 6 -51.48 39.23 68.56
CA GLY A 6 -50.54 38.43 67.78
C GLY A 6 -50.83 36.93 67.89
N SER A 7 -51.22 36.31 66.78
CA SER A 7 -51.49 34.87 66.62
C SER A 7 -50.23 34.01 66.85
N PRO A 8 -50.32 32.85 67.54
CA PRO A 8 -49.18 31.98 67.83
C PRO A 8 -48.70 31.15 66.61
N ARG A 9 -49.31 31.29 65.44
CA ARG A 9 -49.06 30.45 64.25
C ARG A 9 -47.71 30.69 63.56
N ALA A 10 -47.07 31.84 63.71
CA ALA A 10 -45.86 32.19 62.94
C ALA A 10 -44.56 31.55 63.46
N ARG A 11 -44.53 31.05 64.71
CA ARG A 11 -43.30 30.51 65.33
C ARG A 11 -43.02 29.04 64.94
N GLN A 12 -44.07 28.27 64.67
CA GLN A 12 -43.99 26.83 64.34
C GLN A 12 -43.50 26.56 62.89
N VAL A 13 -43.76 27.46 61.94
CA VAL A 13 -43.36 27.28 60.54
C VAL A 13 -41.84 27.39 60.34
N LYS A 14 -41.16 28.26 61.11
CA LYS A 14 -39.71 28.47 61.00
C LYS A 14 -38.88 27.30 61.55
N GLU A 15 -39.37 26.55 62.54
CA GLU A 15 -38.67 25.35 63.06
C GLU A 15 -38.83 24.14 62.15
N GLY A 16 -40.04 23.91 61.60
CA GLY A 16 -40.29 22.84 60.62
C GLY A 16 -39.50 23.03 59.32
N GLN A 17 -39.39 24.26 58.83
CA GLN A 17 -38.61 24.59 57.63
C GLN A 17 -37.10 24.47 57.86
N LYS A 18 -36.59 24.82 59.05
CA LYS A 18 -35.18 24.60 59.37
C LYS A 18 -34.85 23.11 59.44
N ARG A 19 -35.68 22.31 60.13
CA ARG A 19 -35.49 20.86 60.25
C ARG A 19 -35.54 20.14 58.89
N SER A 20 -36.44 20.54 57.98
CA SER A 20 -36.50 19.95 56.64
C SER A 20 -35.29 20.30 55.77
N VAL A 21 -34.73 21.51 55.91
CA VAL A 21 -33.49 21.91 55.21
C VAL A 21 -32.29 21.13 55.76
N PHE A 22 -32.18 20.96 57.08
CA PHE A 22 -31.12 20.13 57.68
C PHE A 22 -31.16 18.67 57.21
N TYR A 23 -32.36 18.08 57.13
CA TYR A 23 -32.52 16.72 56.59
C TYR A 23 -32.12 16.63 55.11
N ARG A 24 -32.50 17.61 54.29
CA ARG A 24 -32.12 17.64 52.87
C ARG A 24 -30.60 17.75 52.72
N VAL A 25 -29.94 18.62 53.49
CA VAL A 25 -28.49 18.77 53.49
C VAL A 25 -27.79 17.48 53.94
N GLN A 26 -28.27 16.82 54.99
CA GLN A 26 -27.73 15.52 55.42
C GLN A 26 -27.84 14.46 54.32
N VAL A 27 -28.98 14.38 53.63
CA VAL A 27 -29.17 13.41 52.53
C VAL A 27 -28.19 13.69 51.39
N TYR A 28 -27.98 14.95 51.01
CA TYR A 28 -27.00 15.28 49.97
C TYR A 28 -25.55 14.96 50.37
N VAL A 29 -25.18 15.18 51.64
CA VAL A 29 -23.85 14.83 52.16
C VAL A 29 -23.63 13.32 52.15
N VAL A 30 -24.62 12.53 52.55
CA VAL A 30 -24.53 11.05 52.54
C VAL A 30 -24.46 10.51 51.10
N LEU A 31 -25.24 11.07 50.18
CA LEU A 31 -25.17 10.73 48.75
C LEU A 31 -23.82 11.06 48.12
N ALA A 32 -23.24 12.22 48.46
CA ALA A 32 -21.91 12.60 48.00
C ALA A 32 -20.82 11.66 48.57
N ALA A 33 -20.92 11.29 49.85
CA ALA A 33 -20.00 10.34 50.47
C ALA A 33 -20.08 8.95 49.83
N MET A 34 -21.29 8.46 49.53
CA MET A 34 -21.50 7.18 48.82
C MET A 34 -20.92 7.22 47.40
N ALA A 35 -21.09 8.33 46.66
CA ALA A 35 -20.53 8.50 45.33
C ALA A 35 -18.99 8.52 45.32
N LEU A 36 -18.37 9.10 46.35
CA LEU A 36 -16.91 9.10 46.50
C LEU A 36 -16.38 7.69 46.87
N LEU A 37 -17.13 6.92 47.65
CA LEU A 37 -16.75 5.55 48.01
C LEU A 37 -16.96 4.55 46.86
N SER A 38 -17.94 4.78 45.97
CA SER A 38 -18.15 3.93 44.79
C SER A 38 -17.24 4.26 43.61
N GLY A 39 -16.47 5.35 43.67
CA GLY A 39 -15.59 5.83 42.59
C GLY A 39 -14.16 5.27 42.58
N CYS A 40 -13.80 4.37 43.50
CA CYS A 40 -12.45 3.78 43.62
C CYS A 40 -12.41 2.29 43.26
N ALA A 41 -13.06 1.89 42.18
CA ALA A 41 -12.92 0.56 41.62
C ALA A 41 -12.73 0.64 40.10
N GLU A 42 -11.56 1.10 39.67
CA GLU A 42 -10.85 0.55 38.51
C GLU A 42 -9.50 1.25 38.30
N ARG A 43 -8.49 0.43 37.93
CA ARG A 43 -7.10 0.78 37.58
C ARG A 43 -6.15 1.11 38.73
N ALA A 44 -5.66 0.05 39.35
CA ALA A 44 -4.23 -0.05 39.67
C ALA A 44 -3.76 -1.51 39.52
N LYS A 45 -3.70 -2.00 38.28
CA LYS A 45 -2.88 -3.16 37.93
C LYS A 45 -1.80 -2.70 36.98
N THR A 46 -0.90 -1.88 37.50
CA THR A 46 0.42 -1.63 36.89
C THR A 46 1.44 -2.26 37.82
N PRO A 47 1.98 -3.47 37.52
CA PRO A 47 3.26 -3.82 38.08
C PRO A 47 4.27 -2.81 37.51
N ALA A 48 4.60 -1.81 38.32
CA ALA A 48 5.79 -1.02 38.12
C ALA A 48 6.97 -1.95 38.38
N GLY A 49 7.76 -2.24 37.34
CA GLY A 49 9.01 -2.98 37.49
C GLY A 49 9.16 -4.17 36.55
N GLU A 50 8.95 -3.99 35.25
CA GLU A 50 9.52 -4.91 34.28
C GLU A 50 9.75 -4.15 32.98
N SER A 51 10.93 -3.55 32.83
CA SER A 51 11.53 -3.43 31.51
C SER A 51 11.73 -4.87 31.02
N LEU A 52 10.66 -5.45 30.50
CA LEU A 52 10.62 -6.79 29.95
C LEU A 52 11.64 -6.83 28.83
N ASP A 53 12.83 -7.35 29.13
CA ASP A 53 13.72 -7.90 28.12
C ASP A 53 12.89 -8.97 27.40
N ARG A 54 12.38 -8.62 26.23
CA ARG A 54 11.55 -9.53 25.44
C ARG A 54 12.48 -10.59 24.88
N PHE A 55 12.57 -11.73 25.55
CA PHE A 55 13.34 -12.87 25.06
C PHE A 55 12.55 -13.60 23.98
N TYR A 56 13.09 -13.60 22.76
CA TYR A 56 12.56 -14.39 21.65
C TYR A 56 13.40 -15.68 21.51
N THR A 57 12.72 -16.82 21.38
CA THR A 57 13.39 -18.09 21.08
C THR A 57 13.52 -18.24 19.56
N VAL A 58 14.74 -18.16 19.05
CA VAL A 58 15.01 -18.36 17.62
C VAL A 58 14.99 -19.85 17.32
N ARG A 59 14.04 -20.29 16.49
CA ARG A 59 13.99 -21.67 15.98
C ARG A 59 14.72 -21.74 14.65
N ARG A 60 15.57 -22.76 14.46
CA ARG A 60 16.16 -23.06 13.15
C ARG A 60 15.04 -23.48 12.20
N GLY A 61 14.94 -22.79 11.08
CA GLY A 61 14.02 -23.08 9.98
C GLY A 61 14.68 -22.78 8.64
N GLY A 62 14.12 -23.31 7.57
CA GLY A 62 14.52 -22.95 6.21
C GLY A 62 13.81 -21.67 5.76
N PHE A 63 14.52 -20.81 5.05
CA PHE A 63 13.91 -19.67 4.36
C PHE A 63 14.44 -19.62 2.93
N ASN A 64 13.58 -19.24 2.00
CA ASN A 64 13.95 -19.10 0.60
C ASN A 64 14.53 -17.70 0.39
N VAL A 65 15.73 -17.65 -0.17
CA VAL A 65 16.34 -16.41 -0.63
C VAL A 65 16.14 -16.34 -2.13
N ALA A 66 15.36 -15.36 -2.59
CA ALA A 66 15.17 -15.09 -3.99
C ALA A 66 15.89 -13.79 -4.36
N PHE A 67 16.71 -13.85 -5.40
CA PHE A 67 17.34 -12.66 -5.98
C PHE A 67 16.56 -12.25 -7.22
N ARG A 68 16.12 -11.00 -7.25
CA ARG A 68 15.49 -10.41 -8.43
C ARG A 68 16.59 -9.91 -9.35
N LEU A 69 16.70 -10.51 -10.52
CA LEU A 69 17.61 -10.05 -11.57
C LEU A 69 16.82 -9.19 -12.55
N GLU A 70 17.29 -7.98 -12.75
CA GLU A 70 16.79 -7.06 -13.76
C GLU A 70 17.87 -6.91 -14.82
N GLY A 71 17.49 -7.02 -16.09
CA GLY A 71 18.41 -6.96 -17.21
C GLY A 71 17.67 -6.67 -18.50
N GLN A 72 18.41 -6.18 -19.50
CA GLN A 72 17.89 -5.95 -20.84
C GLN A 72 18.13 -7.21 -21.68
N LEU A 73 17.08 -7.66 -22.38
CA LEU A 73 17.19 -8.74 -23.35
C LEU A 73 17.75 -8.20 -24.65
N ASP A 74 18.73 -8.90 -25.22
CA ASP A 74 19.28 -8.64 -26.54
C ASP A 74 19.30 -9.95 -27.36
N ALA A 75 19.46 -9.83 -28.68
CA ALA A 75 19.56 -10.96 -29.57
C ALA A 75 20.81 -11.80 -29.24
N ILE A 76 20.68 -13.13 -29.28
CA ILE A 76 21.80 -14.07 -29.12
C ILE A 76 22.85 -13.86 -30.23
N SER A 77 22.39 -13.52 -31.44
CA SER A 77 23.23 -13.16 -32.58
C SER A 77 22.48 -12.19 -33.48
N SER A 78 23.17 -11.16 -33.95
CA SER A 78 22.67 -10.19 -34.93
C SER A 78 23.52 -10.29 -36.19
N GLN A 79 22.89 -10.66 -37.31
CA GLN A 79 23.54 -10.78 -38.61
C GLN A 79 23.00 -9.71 -39.54
N GLN A 80 23.88 -8.86 -40.05
CA GLN A 80 23.52 -7.91 -41.09
C GLN A 80 23.82 -8.52 -42.45
N LEU A 81 22.77 -8.74 -43.23
CA LEU A 81 22.90 -9.25 -44.58
C LEU A 81 23.22 -8.08 -45.51
N ARG A 82 24.36 -8.17 -46.20
CA ARG A 82 24.82 -7.18 -47.16
C ARG A 82 25.02 -7.87 -48.50
N PHE A 83 24.50 -7.27 -49.55
CA PHE A 83 24.77 -7.70 -50.91
C PHE A 83 26.05 -7.03 -51.41
N ASP A 84 27.10 -7.81 -51.68
CA ASP A 84 28.40 -7.34 -52.17
C ASP A 84 28.53 -7.49 -53.70
N GLY A 85 27.49 -7.06 -54.43
CA GLY A 85 27.53 -7.06 -55.89
C GLY A 85 28.44 -5.96 -56.44
N LYS A 86 29.16 -6.26 -57.53
CA LYS A 86 29.95 -5.26 -58.28
C LYS A 86 29.03 -4.09 -58.66
N ARG A 87 29.33 -2.90 -58.16
CA ARG A 87 28.66 -1.64 -58.54
C ARG A 87 29.07 -1.29 -59.97
N GLY A 88 28.46 -1.94 -60.95
CA GLY A 88 28.79 -1.77 -62.36
C GLY A 88 27.58 -1.94 -63.25
N HIS A 89 27.04 -0.80 -63.70
CA HIS A 89 26.20 -0.63 -64.89
C HIS A 89 24.97 -1.53 -65.04
N GLY A 90 24.16 -1.64 -63.99
CA GLY A 90 22.79 -2.13 -64.10
C GLY A 90 22.13 -2.04 -62.74
N GLN A 91 21.02 -1.33 -62.62
CA GLN A 91 20.28 -1.30 -61.35
C GLN A 91 19.63 -2.68 -61.19
N LEU A 92 20.30 -3.59 -60.48
CA LEU A 92 19.67 -4.84 -60.05
C LEU A 92 18.43 -4.47 -59.23
N LYS A 93 17.26 -4.84 -59.75
CA LYS A 93 15.99 -4.55 -59.09
C LYS A 93 15.73 -5.64 -58.07
N LEU A 94 15.31 -5.24 -56.88
CA LEU A 94 14.76 -6.14 -55.88
C LEU A 94 13.40 -6.63 -56.39
N VAL A 95 13.28 -7.91 -56.70
CA VAL A 95 12.06 -8.51 -57.26
C VAL A 95 11.18 -9.05 -56.14
N GLU A 96 11.79 -9.73 -55.18
CA GLU A 96 11.10 -10.36 -54.06
C GLU A 96 11.82 -10.02 -52.77
N LEU A 97 11.06 -9.68 -51.73
CA LEU A 97 11.55 -9.42 -50.39
C LEU A 97 10.57 -10.03 -49.40
N VAL A 98 11.09 -10.81 -48.46
CA VAL A 98 10.28 -11.35 -47.38
C VAL A 98 9.84 -10.20 -46.45
N PRO A 99 8.57 -10.18 -45.99
CA PRO A 99 8.07 -9.14 -45.11
C PRO A 99 8.88 -9.00 -43.82
N ASP A 100 8.88 -7.78 -43.27
CA ASP A 100 9.53 -7.49 -41.99
C ASP A 100 8.96 -8.34 -40.86
N ARG A 101 9.81 -8.67 -39.88
CA ARG A 101 9.46 -9.43 -38.65
C ARG A 101 8.93 -10.84 -38.90
N THR A 102 9.31 -11.44 -40.03
CA THR A 102 9.05 -12.85 -40.34
C THR A 102 10.09 -13.75 -39.68
N THR A 103 9.66 -14.93 -39.27
CA THR A 103 10.56 -15.99 -38.82
C THR A 103 11.10 -16.75 -40.02
N VAL A 104 12.42 -16.77 -40.17
CA VAL A 104 13.12 -17.46 -41.26
C VAL A 104 14.06 -18.51 -40.69
N VAL A 105 14.24 -19.60 -41.44
CA VAL A 105 15.16 -20.69 -41.12
C VAL A 105 16.42 -20.55 -41.99
N SER A 106 17.51 -21.19 -41.57
CA SER A 106 18.72 -21.27 -42.38
C SER A 106 18.41 -21.81 -43.78
N ASN A 107 18.97 -21.13 -44.79
CA ASN A 107 18.77 -21.38 -46.22
C ASN A 107 17.44 -20.90 -46.82
N ASP A 108 16.59 -20.20 -46.06
CA ASP A 108 15.42 -19.55 -46.65
C ASP A 108 15.85 -18.40 -47.58
N VAL A 109 15.17 -18.29 -48.72
CA VAL A 109 15.38 -17.19 -49.66
C VAL A 109 14.67 -15.95 -49.15
N ILE A 110 15.45 -15.01 -48.62
CA ILE A 110 14.92 -13.78 -48.01
C ILE A 110 14.71 -12.63 -49.00
N PHE A 111 15.44 -12.64 -50.12
CA PHE A 111 15.26 -11.71 -51.22
C PHE A 111 15.71 -12.31 -52.54
N LYS A 112 15.14 -11.83 -53.65
CA LYS A 112 15.57 -12.14 -55.02
C LYS A 112 15.85 -10.87 -55.80
N LEU A 113 16.90 -10.90 -56.59
CA LEU A 113 17.29 -9.83 -57.50
C LEU A 113 16.90 -10.19 -58.93
N SER A 114 16.73 -9.20 -59.80
CA SER A 114 16.41 -9.39 -61.21
C SER A 114 17.53 -10.11 -61.97
N ASP A 115 17.18 -11.16 -62.71
CA ASP A 115 18.11 -11.96 -63.54
C ASP A 115 18.62 -11.24 -64.79
N GLU A 116 17.98 -10.13 -65.18
CA GLU A 116 18.19 -9.42 -66.45
C GLU A 116 19.65 -8.97 -66.69
N TRP A 117 20.44 -8.75 -65.63
CA TRP A 117 21.85 -8.36 -65.75
C TRP A 117 22.84 -9.54 -65.78
N PHE A 118 22.43 -10.73 -65.33
CA PHE A 118 23.33 -11.88 -65.24
C PHE A 118 23.47 -12.63 -66.57
N VAL A 119 22.48 -12.56 -67.45
CA VAL A 119 22.48 -13.25 -68.75
C VAL A 119 23.49 -12.64 -69.75
N GLU A 120 23.84 -11.37 -69.60
CA GLU A 120 24.82 -10.71 -70.49
C GLU A 120 26.27 -11.09 -70.17
N GLN A 121 26.59 -11.42 -68.91
CA GLN A 121 27.97 -11.75 -68.50
C GLN A 121 28.40 -13.19 -68.87
N GLU A 122 27.46 -14.13 -69.00
CA GLU A 122 27.78 -15.50 -69.44
C GLU A 122 28.09 -15.60 -70.94
N LYS A 123 27.62 -14.65 -71.75
CA LYS A 123 27.87 -14.66 -73.20
C LYS A 123 29.29 -14.24 -73.59
N ASP A 124 30.01 -13.54 -72.72
CA ASP A 124 31.37 -13.08 -72.99
C ASP A 124 32.45 -14.11 -72.57
N LEU A 125 32.06 -15.27 -72.01
CA LEU A 125 32.98 -16.32 -71.53
C LEU A 125 32.98 -17.63 -72.36
N THR A 126 32.28 -17.68 -73.49
CA THR A 126 32.32 -18.78 -74.48
C THR A 126 32.72 -18.25 -75.85
#